data_AF-M1A830-F1
#
_entry.id   AF-M1A830-F1
#
_cell.length_a   1.000
_cell.length_b   1.000
_cell.length_c   1.000
_cell.angle_alpha   90.00
_cell.angle_beta   90.00
_cell.angle_gamma   90.00
#
_symmetry.space_group_name_H-M   'P 1'
#
loop_
_entity.id
_entity.type
_entity.pdbx_description
1 polymer ?
#
loop_
_entity_poly.entity_id
_entity_poly.type
_entity_poly.pdbx_seq_one_letter_code
_entity_poly.pdbx_strand_id
1 'polypeptide(L)'
;MKPQWKAAIDFKWIRDNKESVAVNIKNRNSNANLEVVLELYEKLLNVQKEVKKLRAERNAVANKMKGKLELSERQKLFEEGKNLKEELVTLEEDLLKLPDELQQEAQSIPKMTHLDVPLGGEDSSTVRKMVILI
;
A
#
# COMPACT_ATOMS: atom_id res chain seq x y z
N MET A 1 -9.31 -9.03 15.71
CA MET A 1 -9.95 -9.88 14.68
C MET A 1 -9.48 -9.39 13.33
N LYS A 2 -9.00 -10.25 12.43
CA LYS A 2 -8.66 -9.82 11.07
C LYS A 2 -9.96 -9.43 10.36
N PRO A 3 -10.07 -8.24 9.74
CA PRO A 3 -11.29 -7.84 9.07
C PRO A 3 -11.61 -8.85 7.96
N GLN A 4 -12.84 -9.37 7.99
CA GLN A 4 -13.31 -10.41 7.07
C GLN A 4 -13.43 -9.92 5.61
N TRP A 5 -13.33 -8.60 5.39
CA TRP A 5 -13.42 -7.97 4.08
C TRP A 5 -12.47 -6.77 3.97
N LYS A 6 -11.83 -6.63 2.81
CA LYS A 6 -10.98 -5.48 2.45
C LYS A 6 -11.73 -4.61 1.45
N ALA A 7 -11.77 -3.31 1.69
CA ALA A 7 -12.36 -2.36 0.74
C ALA A 7 -11.52 -2.32 -0.55
N ALA A 8 -12.19 -2.25 -1.70
CA ALA A 8 -11.51 -2.06 -2.98
C ALA A 8 -11.02 -0.61 -3.09
N ILE A 9 -9.74 -0.38 -2.83
CA ILE A 9 -9.08 0.94 -2.88
C ILE A 9 -7.98 0.89 -3.94
N ASP A 10 -7.98 1.86 -4.86
CA ASP A 10 -6.93 2.02 -5.84
C ASP A 10 -5.83 2.94 -5.29
N PHE A 11 -4.88 2.34 -4.55
CA PHE A 11 -3.74 3.06 -3.96
C PHE A 11 -2.86 3.72 -5.01
N LYS A 12 -2.75 3.10 -6.19
CA LYS A 12 -1.97 3.66 -7.31
C LYS A 12 -2.63 4.93 -7.80
N TRP A 13 -3.95 4.92 -8.01
CA TRP A 13 -4.69 6.11 -8.42
C TRP A 13 -4.56 7.24 -7.39
N ILE A 14 -4.64 6.92 -6.09
CA ILE A 14 -4.45 7.93 -5.02
C ILE A 14 -3.06 8.57 -5.13
N ARG A 15 -2.01 7.76 -5.28
CA ARG A 15 -0.64 8.25 -5.44
C ARG A 15 -0.47 9.11 -6.69
N ASP A 16 -0.99 8.63 -7.82
CA ASP A 16 -0.85 9.28 -9.12
C ASP A 16 -1.67 10.59 -9.20
N ASN A 17 -2.70 10.76 -8.35
CA ASN A 17 -3.60 11.92 -8.31
C ASN A 17 -3.57 12.66 -6.95
N LYS A 18 -2.45 12.58 -6.21
CA LYS A 18 -2.34 13.07 -4.83
C LYS A 18 -2.83 14.51 -4.61
N GLU A 19 -2.59 15.40 -5.57
CA GLU A 19 -3.01 16.81 -5.50
C GLU A 19 -4.55 16.94 -5.52
N SER A 20 -5.20 16.22 -6.43
CA SER A 20 -6.66 16.21 -6.53
C SER A 20 -7.30 15.58 -5.29
N VAL A 21 -6.68 14.52 -4.76
CA VAL A 21 -7.13 13.87 -3.52
C VAL A 21 -7.00 14.79 -2.32
N ALA A 22 -5.87 15.49 -2.17
CA ALA A 22 -5.64 16.44 -1.08
C ALA A 22 -6.68 17.58 -1.09
N VAL A 23 -6.97 18.15 -2.27
CA VAL A 23 -8.02 19.17 -2.42
C VAL A 23 -9.38 18.60 -2.05
N ASN A 24 -9.72 17.38 -2.49
CA ASN A 24 -10.99 16.74 -2.16
C ASN A 24 -11.15 16.46 -0.65
N ILE A 25 -10.08 16.01 0.03
CA ILE A 25 -10.07 15.82 1.49
C ILE A 25 -10.39 17.12 2.20
N LYS A 26 -9.73 18.22 1.80
CA LYS A 26 -9.97 19.56 2.36
C LYS A 26 -11.40 20.03 2.11
N ASN A 27 -11.88 19.93 0.87
CA ASN A 27 -13.23 20.36 0.48
C ASN A 27 -14.33 19.58 1.22
N ARG A 28 -14.07 18.30 1.54
CA ARG A 28 -14.98 17.45 2.30
C ARG A 28 -14.81 17.54 3.82
N ASN A 29 -13.92 18.43 4.30
CA ASN A 29 -13.59 18.59 5.71
C ASN A 29 -13.28 17.24 6.40
N SER A 30 -12.51 16.37 5.71
CA SER A 30 -12.16 15.04 6.22
C SER A 30 -10.83 15.09 6.98
N ASN A 31 -10.71 14.28 8.04
CA ASN A 31 -9.50 14.12 8.84
C ASN A 31 -8.52 13.09 8.27
N ALA A 32 -8.74 12.63 7.03
CA ALA A 32 -7.91 11.62 6.39
C ALA A 32 -6.47 12.12 6.18
N ASN A 33 -5.48 11.32 6.57
CA ASN A 33 -4.07 11.67 6.40
C ASN A 33 -3.50 11.06 5.11
N LEU A 34 -3.52 11.87 4.04
CA LEU A 34 -3.01 11.42 2.74
C LEU A 34 -1.53 11.03 2.78
N GLU A 35 -0.70 11.75 3.54
CA GLU A 35 0.75 11.50 3.55
C GLU A 35 1.07 10.11 4.08
N VAL A 36 0.43 9.71 5.19
CA VAL A 36 0.60 8.38 5.78
C VAL A 36 0.20 7.28 4.79
N VAL A 37 -0.87 7.47 4.02
CA VAL A 37 -1.28 6.51 2.97
C VAL A 37 -0.21 6.37 1.89
N LEU A 38 0.39 7.49 1.46
CA LEU A 38 1.44 7.49 0.44
C LEU A 38 2.72 6.82 0.95
N GLU A 39 3.16 7.15 2.17
CA GLU A 39 4.32 6.54 2.82
C GLU A 39 4.16 5.02 3.01
N LEU A 40 3.01 4.58 3.52
CA LEU A 40 2.71 3.15 3.69
C LEU A 40 2.67 2.42 2.34
N TYR A 41 2.11 3.05 1.30
CA TYR A 41 2.07 2.47 -0.03
C TYR A 41 3.46 2.36 -0.65
N GLU A 42 4.30 3.38 -0.52
CA GLU A 42 5.69 3.34 -0.98
C GLU A 42 6.50 2.27 -0.23
N LYS A 43 6.35 2.20 1.10
CA LYS A 43 6.99 1.16 1.92
C LYS A 43 6.56 -0.24 1.47
N LEU A 44 5.26 -0.45 1.20
CA LEU A 44 4.76 -1.73 0.69
C LEU A 44 5.41 -2.11 -0.64
N LEU A 45 5.50 -1.17 -1.60
CA LEU A 45 6.14 -1.41 -2.90
C LEU A 45 7.63 -1.76 -2.75
N ASN A 46 8.35 -1.05 -1.87
CA ASN A 46 9.76 -1.30 -1.60
C ASN A 46 9.97 -2.68 -0.97
N VAL A 47 9.20 -3.05 0.06
CA VAL A 47 9.29 -4.37 0.69
C VAL A 47 8.96 -5.47 -0.33
N GLN A 48 7.92 -5.31 -1.15
CA GLN A 48 7.60 -6.28 -2.20
C GLN A 48 8.76 -6.47 -3.20
N LYS A 49 9.42 -5.39 -3.58
CA LYS A 49 10.57 -5.41 -4.49
C LYS A 49 11.75 -6.13 -3.84
N GLU A 50 12.10 -5.81 -2.61
CA GLU A 50 13.21 -6.43 -1.89
C GLU A 50 12.96 -7.92 -1.62
N VAL A 51 11.75 -8.31 -1.21
CA VAL A 51 11.40 -9.73 -1.04
C VAL A 51 11.54 -10.51 -2.35
N LYS A 52 11.12 -9.93 -3.48
CA LYS A 52 11.28 -10.56 -4.79
C LYS A 52 12.77 -10.74 -5.15
N LYS A 53 13.59 -9.72 -4.87
CA LYS A 53 15.04 -9.74 -5.09
C LYS A 53 15.72 -10.82 -4.23
N LEU A 54 15.49 -10.81 -2.92
CA LEU A 54 16.09 -11.78 -1.99
C LEU A 54 15.65 -13.22 -2.29
N ARG A 55 14.39 -13.44 -2.69
CA ARG A 55 13.93 -14.75 -3.16
C ARG A 55 14.69 -15.23 -4.39
N ALA A 56 14.97 -14.33 -5.33
CA ALA A 56 15.76 -14.65 -6.52
C ALA A 56 17.22 -14.97 -6.16
N GLU A 57 17.84 -14.19 -5.29
CA GLU A 57 19.20 -14.41 -4.79
C GLU A 57 19.32 -15.74 -4.05
N ARG A 58 18.40 -16.02 -3.10
CA ARG A 58 18.34 -17.29 -2.37
C ARG A 58 18.21 -18.48 -3.33
N ASN A 59 17.37 -18.36 -4.36
CA ASN A 59 17.22 -19.41 -5.37
C ASN A 59 18.50 -19.59 -6.21
N ALA A 60 19.21 -18.50 -6.52
CA ALA A 60 20.49 -18.56 -7.21
C ALA A 60 21.57 -19.26 -6.35
N VAL A 61 21.65 -18.94 -5.06
CA VAL A 61 22.54 -19.61 -4.09
C VAL A 61 22.20 -21.11 -4.00
N ALA A 62 20.92 -21.46 -3.87
CA ALA A 62 20.48 -22.84 -3.83
C ALA A 62 20.81 -23.62 -5.13
N ASN A 63 20.81 -22.95 -6.28
CA ASN A 63 21.23 -23.55 -7.55
C ASN A 63 22.74 -23.73 -7.65
N LYS A 64 23.55 -22.76 -7.19
CA LYS A 64 25.02 -22.90 -7.12
C LYS A 64 25.42 -24.11 -6.24
N MET A 65 24.70 -24.34 -5.15
CA MET A 65 24.93 -25.45 -4.21
C MET A 65 24.72 -26.86 -4.78
N LYS A 66 24.08 -27.01 -5.95
CA LYS A 66 23.86 -28.32 -6.60
C LYS A 66 25.10 -28.85 -7.34
N GLY A 67 26.09 -27.98 -7.61
CA GLY A 67 27.31 -28.35 -8.33
C GLY A 67 28.36 -29.03 -7.44
N LYS A 68 29.43 -29.53 -8.07
CA LYS A 68 30.68 -29.84 -7.35
C LYS A 68 31.33 -28.51 -6.96
N LEU A 69 31.53 -28.33 -5.66
CA LEU A 69 32.09 -27.12 -5.06
C LEU A 69 33.20 -27.53 -4.09
N GLU A 70 34.22 -26.69 -3.99
CA GLU A 70 35.21 -26.80 -2.93
C GLU A 70 34.56 -26.57 -1.55
N LEU A 71 35.10 -27.19 -0.51
CA LEU A 71 34.56 -27.09 0.86
C LEU A 71 34.40 -25.64 1.33
N SER A 72 35.36 -24.78 1.01
CA SER A 72 35.36 -23.36 1.38
C SER A 72 34.27 -22.56 0.65
N GLU A 73 34.02 -22.82 -0.63
CA GLU A 73 32.97 -22.18 -1.40
C GLU A 73 31.58 -22.63 -0.95
N ARG A 74 31.44 -23.93 -0.64
CA ARG A 74 30.21 -24.48 -0.10
C ARG A 74 29.84 -23.86 1.25
N GLN A 75 30.83 -23.60 2.11
CA GLN A 75 30.61 -22.94 3.40
C GLN A 75 30.17 -21.48 3.23
N LYS A 76 30.80 -20.73 2.31
CA LYS A 76 30.38 -19.35 1.97
C LYS A 76 28.93 -19.28 1.49
N LEU A 77 28.54 -20.15 0.57
CA LEU A 77 27.16 -20.21 0.06
C LEU A 77 26.15 -20.62 1.13
N PHE A 78 26.56 -21.45 2.10
CA PHE A 78 25.73 -21.80 3.24
C PHE A 78 25.47 -20.60 4.15
N GLU A 79 26.51 -19.83 4.48
CA GLU A 79 26.39 -18.60 5.28
C GLU A 79 25.54 -17.54 4.55
N GLU A 80 25.78 -17.34 3.26
CA GLU A 80 24.98 -16.43 2.42
C GLU A 80 23.50 -16.85 2.41
N GLY A 81 23.21 -18.13 2.20
CA GLY A 81 21.85 -18.65 2.22
C GLY A 81 21.16 -18.50 3.58
N LYS A 82 21.92 -18.60 4.68
CA LYS A 82 21.41 -18.37 6.04
C LYS A 82 21.04 -16.90 6.25
N ASN A 83 21.94 -15.97 5.89
CA ASN A 83 21.68 -14.53 6.03
C ASN A 83 20.47 -14.11 5.19
N LEU A 84 20.38 -14.56 3.93
CA LEU A 84 19.23 -14.29 3.06
C LEU A 84 17.91 -14.81 3.65
N LYS A 85 17.93 -15.94 4.37
CA LYS A 85 16.75 -16.47 5.04
C LYS A 85 16.33 -15.60 6.22
N GLU A 86 17.29 -15.14 7.03
CA GLU A 86 17.02 -14.26 8.17
C GLU A 86 16.44 -12.92 7.73
N GLU A 87 17.01 -12.31 6.68
CA GLU A 87 16.47 -11.07 6.07
C GLU A 87 15.09 -11.27 5.44
N LEU A 88 14.83 -12.43 4.82
CA LEU A 88 13.51 -12.71 4.26
C LEU A 88 12.42 -12.83 5.34
N VAL A 89 12.73 -13.38 6.51
CA VAL A 89 11.75 -13.53 7.59
C VAL A 89 11.21 -12.17 8.04
N THR A 90 12.07 -11.19 8.26
CA THR A 90 11.66 -9.86 8.71
C THR A 90 10.82 -9.13 7.66
N LEU A 91 11.22 -9.18 6.40
CA LEU A 91 10.47 -8.54 5.31
C LEU A 91 9.14 -9.25 5.00
N GLU A 92 9.06 -10.57 5.19
CA GLU A 92 7.81 -11.31 5.04
C GLU A 92 6.80 -10.97 6.14
N GLU A 93 7.26 -10.68 7.36
CA GLU A 93 6.38 -10.13 8.41
C GLU A 93 5.83 -8.75 8.04
N ASP A 94 6.67 -7.87 7.50
CA ASP A 94 6.24 -6.55 7.03
C ASP A 94 5.23 -6.66 5.88
N LEU A 95 5.42 -7.61 4.94
CA LEU A 95 4.43 -7.89 3.89
C LEU A 95 3.08 -8.35 4.41
N LEU A 96 3.01 -8.92 5.62
CA LEU A 96 1.75 -9.32 6.24
C LEU A 96 1.06 -8.14 6.95
N LYS A 97 1.83 -7.21 7.52
CA LYS A 97 1.31 -6.09 8.33
C LYS A 97 0.97 -4.86 7.49
N LEU A 98 1.87 -4.46 6.59
CA LEU A 98 1.75 -3.22 5.81
C LEU A 98 0.47 -3.13 4.98
N PRO A 99 -0.02 -4.20 4.31
CA PRO A 99 -1.27 -4.11 3.58
C PRO A 99 -2.47 -3.81 4.47
N ASP A 100 -2.47 -4.30 5.71
CA ASP A 100 -3.58 -4.09 6.65
C ASP A 100 -3.53 -2.66 7.22
N GLU A 101 -2.33 -2.16 7.56
CA GLU A 101 -2.11 -0.77 7.98
C GLU A 101 -2.50 0.22 6.88
N LEU A 102 -2.03 -0.03 5.65
CA LEU A 102 -2.37 0.78 4.48
C LEU A 102 -3.88 0.76 4.21
N GLN A 103 -4.52 -0.40 4.29
CA GLN A 103 -5.96 -0.54 4.11
C GLN A 103 -6.74 0.23 5.18
N GLN A 104 -6.29 0.19 6.43
CA GLN A 104 -6.94 0.89 7.53
C GLN A 104 -6.90 2.40 7.33
N GLU A 105 -5.73 2.96 7.02
CA GLU A 105 -5.59 4.40 6.84
C GLU A 105 -6.33 4.88 5.58
N ALA A 106 -6.19 4.17 4.46
CA ALA A 106 -6.78 4.58 3.20
C ALA A 106 -8.31 4.52 3.17
N GLN A 107 -8.94 3.75 4.07
CA GLN A 107 -10.41 3.75 4.21
C GLN A 107 -10.97 5.09 4.69
N SER A 108 -10.14 5.93 5.33
CA SER A 108 -10.54 7.29 5.72
C SER A 108 -10.60 8.26 4.53
N ILE A 109 -9.91 7.93 3.43
CA ILE A 109 -9.83 8.78 2.24
C ILE A 109 -11.21 8.83 1.58
N PRO A 110 -11.84 10.02 1.49
CA PRO A 110 -13.13 10.15 0.86
C PRO A 110 -13.03 9.86 -0.64
N LYS A 111 -14.08 9.26 -1.20
CA LYS A 111 -14.25 9.20 -2.67
C LYS A 111 -14.21 10.61 -3.26
N MET A 112 -13.71 10.69 -4.49
CA MET A 112 -13.71 11.92 -5.28
C MET A 112 -15.12 12.47 -5.45
N THR A 113 -15.23 13.78 -5.28
CA THR A 113 -16.50 14.49 -5.43
C THR A 113 -16.74 14.82 -6.89
N HIS A 114 -17.98 14.69 -7.36
CA HIS A 114 -18.37 15.10 -8.70
C HIS A 114 -18.23 16.63 -8.87
N LEU A 115 -17.86 17.08 -10.06
CA LEU A 115 -17.60 18.51 -10.34
C LEU A 115 -18.82 19.40 -10.08
N ASP A 116 -20.03 18.89 -10.31
CA ASP A 116 -21.29 19.64 -10.11
C ASP A 116 -21.76 19.71 -8.65
N VAL A 117 -21.02 19.14 -7.69
CA VAL A 117 -21.38 19.23 -6.28
C VAL A 117 -20.97 20.61 -5.76
N PRO A 118 -21.90 21.39 -5.18
CA PRO A 118 -21.56 22.67 -4.60
C PRO A 118 -20.54 22.49 -3.47
N LEU A 119 -19.53 23.35 -3.44
CA LEU A 119 -18.54 23.36 -2.37
C LEU A 119 -19.11 24.07 -1.15
N GLY A 120 -18.99 23.44 0.02
CA GLY A 120 -19.43 24.01 1.29
C GLY A 120 -20.26 23.03 2.11
N GLY A 121 -20.80 23.55 3.21
CA GLY A 121 -21.67 22.79 4.11
C GLY A 121 -23.13 22.78 3.63
N GLU A 122 -24.03 22.49 4.55
CA GLU A 122 -25.48 22.44 4.29
C GLU A 122 -26.01 23.74 3.65
N ASP A 123 -25.50 24.89 4.08
CA ASP A 123 -25.88 26.21 3.54
C ASP A 123 -25.58 26.39 2.05
N SER A 124 -24.69 25.57 1.49
CA SER A 124 -24.31 25.58 0.06
C SER A 124 -25.17 24.62 -0.78
N SER A 125 -26.19 23.99 -0.19
CA SER A 125 -27.05 23.03 -0.87
C SER A 125 -27.86 23.68 -2.00
N THR A 126 -27.89 23.02 -3.16
CA THR A 126 -28.67 23.48 -4.31
C THR A 126 -30.05 22.83 -4.33
N VAL A 127 -31.11 23.64 -4.25
CA VAL A 127 -32.48 23.16 -4.47
C VAL A 127 -32.63 22.76 -5.94
N ARG A 128 -32.84 21.47 -6.20
CA ARG A 128 -32.93 20.93 -7.57
C ARG A 128 -34.31 21.13 -8.22
N LYS A 129 -35.38 20.98 -7.44
CA LYS A 129 -36.76 21.11 -7.92
C LYS A 129 -37.69 21.41 -6.74
N MET A 130 -38.48 22.47 -6.86
CA MET A 130 -39.58 22.75 -5.95
C MET A 130 -40.88 22.41 -6.68
N VAL A 131 -41.72 21.56 -6.07
CA VAL A 131 -43.03 21.20 -6.62
C VAL A 131 -44.10 21.83 -5.75
N ILE A 132 -44.91 22.69 -6.34
CA ILE A 132 -46.04 23.34 -5.69
C ILE A 132 -47.30 22.57 -6.11
N LEU A 133 -48.00 22.01 -5.13
CA LEU A 133 -49.31 21.40 -5.35
C LEU A 133 -50.37 22.50 -5.29
N ILE A 134 -51.29 22.48 -6.24
CA ILE A 134 -52.44 23.38 -6.36
C ILE A 134 -53.67 22.68 -5.77
#